data_AF-A0A662MCB1-F1
#
_entry.id   AF-A0A662MCB1-F1
#
_cell.length_a   1.000
_cell.length_b   1.000
_cell.length_c   1.000
_cell.angle_alpha   90.00
_cell.angle_beta   90.00
_cell.angle_gamma   90.00
#
_symmetry.space_group_name_H-M   'P 1'
#
loop_
_entity.id
_entity.type
_entity.pdbx_description
1 polymer ?
#
loop_
_entity_poly.entity_id
_entity_poly.type
_entity_poly.pdbx_seq_one_letter_code
_entity_poly.pdbx_strand_id
1 'polypeptide(L)'
;MFTGVLVSPHIDDKGYKKELDTEMQLLLRDAAKEFVRATLTKIPVQTGMAASTLKPLGRHLGMLLKVSANRPPRKVKNPSAKNYNKSAARGEAFQRFEFFETHFRYTFVFSTTLYHYYLNELLSIQNVASSPWGSLKVGSEAFFTYVNDNYKKYIPSLKPFISTRKIRIK
;
A
#
# COMPACT_ATOMS: atom_id res chain seq x y z
N MET A 1 -57.15 0.78 -31.54
CA MET A 1 -55.96 0.01 -31.09
C MET A 1 -55.07 0.98 -30.33
N PHE A 2 -54.82 0.74 -29.04
CA PHE A 2 -53.95 1.59 -28.21
C PHE A 2 -52.59 0.91 -28.06
N THR A 3 -51.50 1.68 -28.16
CA THR A 3 -50.14 1.19 -27.91
C THR A 3 -49.46 2.10 -26.93
N GLY A 4 -49.14 1.57 -25.74
CA GLY A 4 -48.33 2.26 -24.74
C GLY A 4 -46.85 1.90 -24.91
N VAL A 5 -45.97 2.89 -24.79
CA VAL A 5 -44.51 2.67 -24.70
C VAL A 5 -44.06 3.04 -23.29
N LEU A 6 -43.53 2.07 -22.56
CA LEU A 6 -42.88 2.33 -21.28
C LEU A 6 -41.38 2.51 -21.50
N VAL A 7 -40.81 3.53 -20.87
CA VAL A 7 -39.36 3.75 -20.81
C VAL A 7 -38.91 3.32 -19.42
N SER A 8 -38.15 2.23 -19.34
CA SER A 8 -37.58 1.75 -18.07
C SER A 8 -36.08 2.06 -18.04
N PRO A 9 -35.55 2.62 -16.93
CA PRO A 9 -34.12 2.78 -16.75
C PRO A 9 -33.46 1.40 -16.60
N HIS A 10 -32.36 1.20 -17.29
CA HIS A 10 -31.52 0.01 -17.23
C HIS A 10 -30.12 0.42 -16.76
N ILE A 11 -29.64 -0.22 -15.69
CA ILE A 11 -28.31 0.03 -15.13
C ILE A 11 -27.35 -1.06 -15.62
N ASP A 12 -26.20 -0.64 -16.15
CA ASP A 12 -25.09 -1.56 -16.45
C ASP A 12 -24.29 -1.84 -15.17
N ASP A 13 -24.82 -2.75 -14.34
CA ASP A 13 -24.20 -3.13 -13.07
C ASP A 13 -22.79 -3.72 -13.26
N LYS A 14 -22.55 -4.42 -14.38
CA LYS A 14 -21.26 -5.06 -14.68
C LYS A 14 -20.22 -4.01 -15.03
N GLY A 15 -20.57 -3.05 -15.89
CA GLY A 15 -19.71 -1.92 -16.23
C GLY A 15 -19.37 -1.10 -14.99
N TYR A 16 -20.39 -0.76 -14.19
CA TYR A 16 -20.20 0.03 -12.97
C TYR A 16 -19.28 -0.67 -11.98
N LYS A 17 -19.49 -1.97 -11.73
CA LYS A 17 -18.64 -2.75 -10.84
C LYS A 17 -17.18 -2.74 -11.32
N LYS A 18 -16.94 -2.99 -12.61
CA LYS A 18 -15.57 -3.00 -13.16
C LYS A 18 -14.86 -1.65 -12.98
N GLU A 19 -15.57 -0.54 -13.19
CA GLU A 19 -15.01 0.79 -12.99
C GLU A 19 -14.74 1.07 -11.51
N LEU A 20 -15.70 0.73 -10.64
CA LEU A 20 -15.54 0.83 -9.19
C LEU A 20 -14.34 0.02 -8.70
N ASP A 21 -14.17 -1.22 -9.17
CA ASP A 21 -13.06 -2.08 -8.80
C ASP A 21 -11.71 -1.47 -9.22
N THR A 22 -11.66 -0.82 -10.38
CA THR A 22 -10.47 -0.13 -10.88
C THR A 22 -10.13 1.06 -9.99
N GLU A 23 -11.12 1.91 -9.68
CA GLU A 23 -10.92 3.09 -8.84
C GLU A 23 -10.56 2.74 -7.40
N MET A 24 -11.17 1.70 -6.82
CA MET A 24 -10.82 1.23 -5.47
C MET A 24 -9.40 0.66 -5.40
N GLN A 25 -8.92 -0.01 -6.46
CA GLN A 25 -7.52 -0.43 -6.54
C GLN A 25 -6.57 0.77 -6.62
N LEU A 26 -6.93 1.83 -7.34
CA LEU A 26 -6.16 3.07 -7.38
C LEU A 26 -6.09 3.74 -6.00
N LEU A 27 -7.23 3.87 -5.31
CA LEU A 27 -7.31 4.38 -3.95
C LEU A 27 -6.37 3.61 -2.99
N LEU A 28 -6.41 2.27 -3.04
CA LEU A 28 -5.51 1.44 -2.22
C LEU A 28 -4.04 1.70 -2.53
N ARG A 29 -3.69 1.83 -3.81
CA ARG A 29 -2.30 2.09 -4.22
C ARG A 29 -1.83 3.45 -3.73
N ASP A 30 -2.66 4.48 -3.83
CA ASP A 30 -2.32 5.81 -3.35
C ASP A 30 -2.24 5.87 -1.81
N ALA A 31 -3.15 5.20 -1.11
CA ALA A 31 -3.06 5.04 0.35
C ALA A 31 -1.78 4.28 0.76
N ALA A 32 -1.39 3.26 0.01
CA ALA A 32 -0.13 2.53 0.25
C ALA A 32 1.11 3.42 0.01
N LYS A 33 1.04 4.43 -0.87
CA LYS A 33 2.12 5.42 -1.00
C LYS A 33 2.26 6.26 0.27
N GLU A 34 1.14 6.69 0.85
CA GLU A 34 1.14 7.42 2.12
C GLU A 34 1.65 6.57 3.29
N PHE A 35 1.25 5.29 3.34
CA PHE A 35 1.81 4.32 4.27
C PHE A 35 3.35 4.32 4.21
N VAL A 36 3.92 4.12 3.01
CA VAL A 36 5.37 4.05 2.81
C VAL A 36 6.05 5.36 3.20
N ARG A 37 5.49 6.53 2.83
CA ARG A 37 6.03 7.84 3.19
C ARG A 37 6.10 7.99 4.71
N ALA A 38 4.99 7.73 5.39
CA ALA A 38 4.88 7.89 6.83
C ALA A 38 5.79 6.90 7.59
N THR A 39 5.82 5.63 7.19
CA THR A 39 6.71 4.61 7.80
C THR A 39 8.19 5.00 7.67
N LEU A 40 8.62 5.49 6.50
CA LEU A 40 10.02 5.89 6.29
C LEU A 40 10.47 7.04 7.20
N THR A 41 9.58 7.96 7.59
CA THR A 41 9.95 9.07 8.49
C THR A 41 10.33 8.61 9.89
N LYS A 42 9.85 7.43 10.30
CA LYS A 42 10.09 6.87 11.63
C LYS A 42 11.30 5.95 11.68
N ILE A 43 11.68 5.36 10.55
CA ILE A 43 12.86 4.49 10.46
C ILE A 43 14.12 5.36 10.34
N PRO A 44 15.07 5.31 11.29
CA PRO A 44 16.29 6.11 11.22
C PRO A 44 17.11 5.77 9.97
N VAL A 45 17.63 6.80 9.28
CA VAL A 45 18.45 6.68 8.06
C VAL A 45 19.65 5.76 8.23
N GLN A 46 20.20 5.67 9.45
CA GLN A 46 21.33 4.79 9.78
C GLN A 46 21.00 3.29 9.66
N THR A 47 19.71 2.93 9.60
CA THR A 47 19.22 1.56 9.43
C THR A 47 18.82 1.28 7.98
N GLY A 48 19.73 1.58 7.04
CA GLY A 48 19.48 1.44 5.60
C GLY A 48 18.98 0.06 5.16
N MET A 49 19.25 -1.01 5.92
CA MET A 49 18.68 -2.34 5.68
C MET A 49 17.19 -2.43 6.03
N ALA A 50 16.76 -1.82 7.15
CA ALA A 50 15.35 -1.75 7.56
C ALA A 50 14.56 -0.85 6.61
N ALA A 51 15.06 0.34 6.27
CA ALA A 51 14.40 1.20 5.30
C ALA A 51 14.34 0.58 3.89
N SER A 52 15.29 -0.31 3.55
CA SER A 52 15.28 -1.02 2.27
C SER A 52 14.19 -2.10 2.17
N THR A 53 13.55 -2.54 3.27
CA THR A 53 12.41 -3.47 3.18
C THR A 53 11.23 -2.86 2.44
N LEU A 54 11.11 -1.53 2.45
CA LEU A 54 10.04 -0.80 1.77
C LEU A 54 10.34 -0.54 0.29
N LYS A 55 11.58 -0.77 -0.18
CA LYS A 55 11.97 -0.52 -1.58
C LYS A 55 11.17 -1.33 -2.59
N PRO A 56 10.94 -2.64 -2.43
CA PRO A 56 10.19 -3.40 -3.42
C PRO A 56 8.73 -2.93 -3.50
N LEU A 57 8.10 -2.65 -2.35
CA LEU A 57 6.78 -2.01 -2.30
C LEU A 57 6.80 -0.64 -2.99
N GLY A 58 7.77 0.22 -2.67
CA GLY A 58 7.93 1.53 -3.30
C GLY A 58 8.06 1.43 -4.82
N ARG A 59 8.89 0.51 -5.34
CA ARG A 59 9.02 0.24 -6.77
C ARG A 59 7.70 -0.22 -7.38
N HIS A 60 6.99 -1.13 -6.73
CA HIS A 60 5.67 -1.59 -7.18
C HIS A 60 4.64 -0.46 -7.24
N LEU A 61 4.74 0.53 -6.35
CA LEU A 61 3.90 1.72 -6.32
C LEU A 61 4.37 2.87 -7.23
N GLY A 62 5.49 2.70 -7.96
CA GLY A 62 6.09 3.75 -8.78
C GLY A 62 6.75 4.88 -7.98
N MET A 63 7.12 4.62 -6.72
CA MET A 63 7.80 5.57 -5.84
C MET A 63 9.31 5.38 -5.88
N LEU A 64 10.05 6.48 -6.09
CA LEU A 64 11.50 6.51 -5.95
C LEU A 64 11.88 6.73 -4.47
N LEU A 65 12.12 5.63 -3.75
CA LEU A 65 12.56 5.69 -2.35
C LEU A 65 14.07 5.90 -2.25
N LYS A 66 14.48 7.13 -1.92
CA LYS A 66 15.88 7.45 -1.62
C LYS A 66 16.27 6.93 -0.23
N VAL A 67 16.68 5.68 -0.15
CA VAL A 67 17.27 5.13 1.08
C VAL A 67 18.78 5.36 1.03
N SER A 68 19.26 6.38 1.76
CA SER A 68 20.70 6.60 1.89
C SER A 68 21.29 5.59 2.87
N ALA A 69 22.16 4.71 2.39
CA ALA A 69 23.08 3.97 3.25
C ALA A 69 24.24 4.88 3.63
N ASN A 70 24.00 5.85 4.52
CA ASN A 70 24.98 6.89 4.88
C ASN A 70 26.19 6.37 5.69
N ARG A 71 26.44 5.06 5.75
CA ARG A 71 27.65 4.51 6.36
C ARG A 71 28.42 3.70 5.32
N PRO A 72 29.70 4.05 5.06
CA PRO A 72 30.57 3.17 4.30
C PRO A 72 30.58 1.79 4.99
N PRO A 73 30.64 0.68 4.22
CA PRO A 73 30.72 -0.65 4.80
C PRO A 73 31.88 -0.67 5.79
N ARG A 74 31.58 -0.76 7.09
CA ARG A 74 32.60 -0.80 8.13
C ARG A 74 33.40 -2.07 7.85
N LYS A 75 34.68 -1.94 7.46
CA LYS A 75 35.57 -3.09 7.24
C LYS A 75 35.50 -3.95 8.49
N VAL A 76 34.83 -5.09 8.37
CA VAL A 76 34.60 -5.99 9.49
C VAL A 76 35.96 -6.63 9.79
N LYS A 77 36.64 -6.16 10.84
CA LYS A 77 37.95 -6.70 11.26
C LYS A 77 37.87 -8.15 11.72
N ASN A 78 36.66 -8.67 11.96
CA ASN A 78 36.43 -10.01 12.49
C ASN A 78 36.00 -10.98 11.36
N PRO A 79 36.82 -11.98 10.99
CA PRO A 79 36.51 -12.91 9.90
C PRO A 79 35.21 -13.71 10.13
N SER A 80 34.82 -13.96 11.38
CA SER A 80 33.55 -14.62 11.73
C SER A 80 32.30 -13.76 11.47
N ALA A 81 32.47 -12.44 11.37
CA ALA A 81 31.38 -11.52 11.04
C ALA A 81 31.27 -11.24 9.51
N LYS A 82 32.10 -11.89 8.67
CA LYS A 82 31.95 -11.87 7.20
C LYS A 82 30.57 -12.37 6.74
N ASN A 83 29.91 -13.23 7.52
CA ASN A 83 28.60 -13.79 7.18
C ASN A 83 27.42 -12.87 7.55
N TYR A 84 27.64 -11.83 8.36
CA TYR A 84 26.59 -10.89 8.75
C TYR A 84 26.51 -9.72 7.76
N ASN A 85 26.16 -10.04 6.51
CA ASN A 85 26.08 -9.06 5.44
C ASN A 85 24.79 -8.22 5.59
N LYS A 86 24.87 -7.10 6.33
CA LYS A 86 23.80 -6.09 6.47
C LYS A 86 23.69 -5.26 5.18
N SER A 87 23.31 -5.89 4.08
CA SER A 87 23.15 -5.23 2.78
C SER A 87 21.70 -4.81 2.54
N ALA A 88 21.51 -3.74 1.77
CA ALA A 88 20.18 -3.31 1.33
C ALA A 88 19.44 -4.44 0.57
N ALA A 89 20.15 -5.19 -0.27
CA ALA A 89 19.61 -6.31 -1.03
C ALA A 89 18.98 -7.39 -0.14
N ARG A 90 19.57 -7.66 1.03
CA ARG A 90 19.02 -8.64 1.98
C ARG A 90 17.76 -8.11 2.67
N GLY A 91 17.64 -6.80 2.91
CA GLY A 91 16.41 -6.18 3.41
C GLY A 91 15.25 -6.30 2.42
N GLU A 92 15.52 -6.18 1.12
CA GLU A 92 14.50 -6.33 0.06
C GLU A 92 13.95 -7.76 -0.04
N ALA A 93 14.74 -8.77 0.29
CA ALA A 93 14.33 -10.17 0.23
C ALA A 93 13.37 -10.60 1.35
N PHE A 94 13.27 -9.83 2.44
CA PHE A 94 12.49 -10.21 3.62
C PHE A 94 11.09 -9.61 3.68
N GLN A 95 10.63 -8.94 2.62
CA GLN A 95 9.32 -8.30 2.60
C GLN A 95 8.30 -9.06 1.74
N ARG A 96 7.03 -9.01 2.15
CA ARG A 96 5.88 -9.50 1.40
C ARG A 96 4.80 -8.42 1.42
N PHE A 97 4.26 -8.11 0.26
CA PHE A 97 3.07 -7.28 0.13
C PHE A 97 2.11 -7.86 -0.89
N GLU A 98 0.83 -7.62 -0.68
CA GLU A 98 -0.24 -8.12 -1.53
C GLU A 98 -1.36 -7.09 -1.62
N PHE A 99 -1.96 -6.99 -2.81
CA PHE A 99 -3.19 -6.26 -3.06
C PHE A 99 -4.19 -7.27 -3.61
N PHE A 100 -5.33 -7.41 -2.98
CA PHE A 100 -6.38 -8.32 -3.46
C PHE A 100 -7.77 -7.82 -3.09
N GLU A 101 -8.74 -8.30 -3.86
CA GLU A 101 -10.17 -8.07 -3.65
C GLU A 101 -10.85 -9.37 -3.21
N THR A 102 -11.77 -9.28 -2.26
CA THR A 102 -12.58 -10.42 -1.82
C THR A 102 -13.97 -9.94 -1.43
N HIS A 103 -14.95 -10.17 -2.29
CA HIS A 103 -16.36 -9.83 -2.05
C HIS A 103 -16.54 -8.36 -1.62
N PHE A 104 -16.09 -7.42 -2.45
CA PHE A 104 -16.11 -5.97 -2.21
C PHE A 104 -15.19 -5.49 -1.07
N ARG A 105 -14.29 -6.35 -0.59
CA ARG A 105 -13.24 -5.95 0.35
C ARG A 105 -11.92 -5.81 -0.38
N TYR A 106 -11.41 -4.59 -0.38
CA TYR A 106 -10.13 -4.23 -0.96
C TYR A 106 -9.08 -4.27 0.14
N THR A 107 -8.13 -5.19 0.02
CA THR A 107 -7.13 -5.44 1.06
C THR A 107 -5.73 -5.11 0.56
N PHE A 108 -5.00 -4.38 1.39
CA PHE A 108 -3.56 -4.21 1.30
C PHE A 108 -2.90 -4.92 2.48
N VAL A 109 -1.98 -5.82 2.19
CA VAL A 109 -1.18 -6.51 3.21
C VAL A 109 0.28 -6.09 3.02
N PHE A 110 0.94 -5.74 4.12
CA PHE A 110 2.38 -5.58 4.17
C PHE A 110 2.94 -6.33 5.38
N SER A 111 4.02 -7.08 5.15
CA SER A 111 4.76 -7.76 6.21
C SER A 111 6.24 -7.82 5.87
N THR A 112 7.07 -7.90 6.90
CA THR A 112 8.52 -8.08 6.76
C THR A 112 8.96 -9.11 7.77
N THR A 113 9.83 -10.04 7.39
CA THR A 113 10.43 -11.05 8.28
C THR A 113 11.80 -10.60 8.82
N LEU A 114 12.16 -9.34 8.59
CA LEU A 114 13.44 -8.81 8.99
C LEU A 114 13.52 -8.69 10.52
N TYR A 115 14.20 -9.64 11.16
CA TYR A 115 14.23 -9.76 12.62
C TYR A 115 14.60 -8.46 13.35
N HIS A 116 15.63 -7.73 12.87
CA HIS A 116 16.02 -6.46 13.51
C HIS A 116 15.00 -5.34 13.30
N TYR A 117 14.19 -5.39 12.25
CA TYR A 117 13.06 -4.47 12.08
C TYR A 117 12.05 -4.72 13.19
N TYR A 118 11.65 -5.97 13.40
CA TYR A 118 10.70 -6.33 14.47
C TYR A 118 11.18 -5.93 15.85
N LEU A 119 12.45 -6.23 16.18
CA LEU A 119 13.02 -5.86 17.47
C LEU A 119 12.94 -4.34 17.69
N ASN A 120 13.31 -3.53 16.70
CA ASN A 120 13.30 -2.07 16.83
C ASN A 120 11.90 -1.46 16.69
N GLU A 121 10.94 -2.19 16.11
CA GLU A 121 9.55 -1.77 15.99
C GLU A 121 8.78 -2.01 17.29
N LEU A 122 9.06 -3.12 17.99
CA LEU A 122 8.28 -3.59 19.15
C LEU A 122 8.95 -3.31 20.49
N LEU A 123 10.28 -3.22 20.56
CA LEU A 123 11.02 -3.09 21.81
C LEU A 123 11.75 -1.75 21.90
N SER A 124 11.81 -1.21 23.12
CA SER A 124 12.68 -0.07 23.46
C SER A 124 14.10 -0.58 23.67
N ILE A 125 14.91 -0.65 22.61
CA ILE A 125 16.29 -1.15 22.70
C ILE A 125 17.26 -0.02 23.06
N GLN A 126 18.04 -0.23 24.12
CA GLN A 126 19.09 0.70 24.53
C GLN A 126 20.13 0.89 23.41
N ASN A 127 20.58 2.13 23.19
CA ASN A 127 21.52 2.52 22.14
C ASN A 127 21.02 2.38 20.68
N VAL A 128 19.72 2.12 20.47
CA VAL A 128 19.09 2.23 19.15
C VAL A 128 18.30 3.52 19.08
N ALA A 129 18.68 4.41 18.16
CA ALA A 129 18.00 5.69 17.99
C ALA A 129 16.51 5.48 17.69
N SER A 130 15.66 6.20 18.42
CA SER A 130 14.21 6.26 18.23
C SER A 130 13.46 4.94 18.40
N SER A 131 14.07 3.91 19.00
CA SER A 131 13.38 2.65 19.33
C SER A 131 12.43 2.85 20.52
N PRO A 132 11.18 2.34 20.47
CA PRO A 132 10.55 1.64 19.36
C PRO A 132 10.14 2.63 18.26
N TRP A 133 10.33 2.24 17.00
CA TRP A 133 10.07 3.14 15.87
C TRP A 133 8.58 3.47 15.69
N GLY A 134 7.69 2.52 16.00
CA GLY A 134 6.24 2.66 15.75
C GLY A 134 5.92 2.99 14.29
N SER A 135 6.80 2.57 13.37
CA SER A 135 6.79 2.96 11.97
C SER A 135 5.60 2.36 11.21
N LEU A 136 5.19 1.13 11.57
CA LEU A 136 4.04 0.45 10.99
C LEU A 136 2.74 1.07 11.48
N LYS A 137 2.68 1.43 12.77
CA LYS A 137 1.51 2.11 13.34
C LYS A 137 1.26 3.44 12.62
N VAL A 138 2.27 4.29 12.53
CA VAL A 138 2.19 5.60 11.87
C VAL A 138 1.89 5.45 10.37
N GLY A 139 2.48 4.45 9.71
CA GLY A 139 2.13 4.10 8.34
C GLY A 139 0.66 3.71 8.18
N SER A 140 0.15 2.84 9.06
CA SER A 140 -1.23 2.39 9.02
C SER A 140 -2.23 3.51 9.27
N GLU A 141 -1.93 4.43 10.21
CA GLU A 141 -2.73 5.61 10.45
C GLU A 141 -2.78 6.50 9.20
N ALA A 142 -1.64 6.79 8.57
CA ALA A 142 -1.59 7.57 7.33
C ALA A 142 -2.37 6.90 6.18
N PHE A 143 -2.31 5.58 6.07
CA PHE A 143 -3.10 4.80 5.11
C PHE A 143 -4.60 5.01 5.33
N PHE A 144 -5.08 4.81 6.55
CA PHE A 144 -6.51 4.93 6.86
C PHE A 144 -7.01 6.37 6.73
N THR A 145 -6.20 7.35 7.15
CA THR A 145 -6.50 8.77 6.93
C THR A 145 -6.67 9.06 5.44
N TYR A 146 -5.75 8.62 4.59
CA TYR A 146 -5.86 8.83 3.15
C TYR A 146 -7.14 8.22 2.56
N VAL A 147 -7.46 6.98 2.95
CA VAL A 147 -8.68 6.30 2.51
C VAL A 147 -9.92 7.08 2.94
N ASN A 148 -10.03 7.45 4.22
CA ASN A 148 -11.18 8.15 4.77
C ASN A 148 -11.39 9.53 4.13
N ASP A 149 -10.30 10.24 3.84
CA ASP A 149 -10.35 11.58 3.28
C ASP A 149 -10.65 11.59 1.78
N ASN A 150 -10.32 10.51 1.07
CA ASN A 150 -10.36 10.50 -0.40
C ASN A 150 -11.33 9.50 -1.03
N TYR A 151 -11.89 8.52 -0.31
CA TYR A 151 -12.71 7.45 -0.92
C TYR A 151 -13.82 7.96 -1.84
N LYS A 152 -14.49 9.06 -1.47
CA LYS A 152 -15.58 9.66 -2.27
C LYS A 152 -15.13 10.08 -3.67
N LYS A 153 -13.87 10.46 -3.85
CA LYS A 153 -13.31 10.87 -5.15
C LYS A 153 -13.14 9.69 -6.10
N TYR A 154 -12.99 8.48 -5.56
CA TYR A 154 -12.80 7.24 -6.29
C TYR A 154 -14.12 6.46 -6.47
N ILE A 155 -15.26 7.00 -6.04
CA ILE A 155 -16.56 6.40 -6.35
C ILE A 155 -17.00 6.92 -7.73
N PRO A 156 -17.07 6.07 -8.77
CA PRO A 156 -17.52 6.50 -10.07
C PRO A 156 -18.99 6.92 -10.02
N SER A 157 -19.35 7.90 -10.85
CA SER A 157 -20.73 8.35 -11.01
C SER A 157 -21.58 7.23 -11.61
N LEU A 158 -22.81 7.05 -11.13
CA LEU A 158 -23.76 6.09 -11.73
C LEU A 158 -24.30 6.57 -13.08
N LYS A 159 -24.27 7.88 -13.36
CA LYS A 159 -24.93 8.47 -14.55
C LYS A 159 -24.51 7.84 -15.88
N PRO A 160 -23.22 7.55 -16.16
CA PRO A 160 -22.79 6.93 -17.42
C PRO A 160 -23.33 5.51 -17.63
N PHE A 161 -23.76 4.84 -16.55
CA PHE A 161 -24.21 3.45 -16.57
C PHE A 161 -25.73 3.31 -16.63
N ILE A 162 -26.47 4.42 -16.59
CA ILE A 162 -27.93 4.43 -16.71
C ILE A 162 -28.31 4.66 -18.16
N SER A 163 -28.90 3.65 -18.79
CA SER A 163 -29.47 3.72 -20.13
C SER A 163 -30.99 3.63 -20.08
N THR A 164 -31.68 4.17 -21.07
CA THR A 164 -33.14 4.04 -21.17
C THR A 164 -33.49 2.97 -22.18
N ARG A 165 -34.24 1.94 -21.75
CA ARG A 165 -34.74 0.90 -22.64
C ARG A 165 -36.24 1.09 -22.87
N LYS A 166 -36.64 1.21 -24.14
CA LYS A 166 -38.05 1.25 -24.53
C LYS A 166 -38.60 -0.17 -24.56
N ILE A 167 -39.63 -0.45 -23.77
CA ILE A 167 -40.35 -1.71 -23.77
C ILE A 167 -41.69 -1.48 -24.46
N ARG A 168 -41.93 -2.20 -25.57
CA ARG A 168 -43.23 -2.20 -26.25
C ARG A 168 -44.10 -3.30 -25.65
N ILE A 169 -45.26 -2.92 -25.13
CA ILE A 169 -46.29 -3.86 -24.70
C ILE A 169 -47.24 -4.01 -25.89
N LYS A 170 -47.38 -5.24 -26.41
CA LYS A 170 -48.33 -5.58 -27.47
C LYS A 170 -49.64 -6.05 -26.84
#